data_AF-A0A328EH12-F1
#
_entry.id   AF-A0A328EH12-F1
#
_cell.length_a   1.000
_cell.length_b   1.000
_cell.length_c   1.000
_cell.angle_alpha   90.00
_cell.angle_beta   90.00
_cell.angle_gamma   90.00
#
_symmetry.space_group_name_H-M   'P 1'
#
loop_
_entity.id
_entity.type
_entity.pdbx_description
1 polymer ?
#
loop_
_entity_poly.entity_id
_entity_poly.type
_entity_poly.pdbx_seq_one_letter_code
_entity_poly.pdbx_strand_id
1 'polypeptide(L)'
;MNMGNKDLSSVEGFLIGGVRDLSLAEQFLTGAGVRKFTHPRSFTHDRYHGGDACWNKLSPAQQEGVIQILQLALSEPLPEECIGCYVFSDHPDQPTLVLDDSQRQLITYLRGVELDNFFVNVLLDLLVAHYTIRSGNIVSPARLKQSFRMLIAK
;
A
#
# COMPACT_ATOMS: atom_id res chain seq x y z
N MET A 1 36.89 30.87 3.96
CA MET A 1 36.13 29.71 4.45
C MET A 1 34.81 30.24 4.99
N ASN A 2 33.73 30.09 4.23
CA ASN A 2 32.41 30.52 4.63
C ASN A 2 31.47 29.33 4.41
N MET A 3 31.08 28.69 5.50
CA MET A 3 30.11 27.59 5.52
C MET A 3 28.74 28.23 5.61
N GLY A 4 28.15 28.50 4.44
CA GLY A 4 26.77 28.96 4.32
C GLY A 4 25.79 27.80 4.40
N ASN A 5 24.75 27.99 5.22
CA ASN A 5 23.54 27.20 5.33
C ASN A 5 23.12 26.58 3.98
N LYS A 6 22.87 25.27 3.97
CA LYS A 6 22.10 24.63 2.90
C LYS A 6 20.66 24.51 3.36
N ASP A 7 19.87 25.47 2.89
CA ASP A 7 18.42 25.47 2.89
C ASP A 7 17.86 24.14 2.36
N LEU A 8 16.85 23.64 3.08
CA LEU A 8 16.00 22.50 2.76
C LEU A 8 14.97 22.81 1.65
N SER A 9 15.28 23.72 0.74
CA SER A 9 14.41 24.13 -0.37
C SER A 9 14.99 23.71 -1.70
N SER A 10 14.98 22.41 -1.99
CA SER A 10 15.23 21.95 -3.37
C SER A 10 14.55 20.61 -3.62
N VAL A 11 13.22 20.60 -3.51
CA VAL A 11 12.37 19.62 -4.18
C VAL A 11 11.75 20.31 -5.39
N GLU A 12 12.60 20.88 -6.26
CA GLU A 12 12.19 21.34 -7.59
C GLU A 12 12.86 20.45 -8.63
N GLY A 13 12.04 19.66 -9.32
CA GLY A 13 12.47 18.92 -10.48
C GLY A 13 11.75 17.60 -10.72
N PHE A 14 10.41 17.57 -10.72
CA PHE A 14 9.71 16.49 -11.45
C PHE A 14 8.28 16.88 -11.89
N LEU A 15 8.20 17.79 -12.85
CA LEU A 15 7.01 17.90 -13.71
C LEU A 15 7.46 17.90 -15.17
N ILE A 16 7.31 16.76 -15.84
CA ILE A 16 7.13 16.71 -17.29
C ILE A 16 5.90 15.87 -17.57
N GLY A 17 4.98 16.47 -18.33
CA GLY A 17 3.71 15.91 -18.73
C GLY A 17 3.83 14.56 -19.44
N GLY A 18 3.10 13.62 -18.89
CA GLY A 18 2.53 12.45 -19.54
C GLY A 18 1.28 12.16 -18.72
N VAL A 19 0.21 11.66 -19.32
CA VAL A 19 -0.85 11.03 -18.53
C VAL A 19 -0.13 9.98 -17.69
N ARG A 20 0.05 10.23 -16.38
CA ARG A 20 0.65 9.24 -15.50
C ARG A 20 -0.30 8.07 -15.61
N ASP A 21 0.17 6.97 -16.17
CA ASP A 21 -0.62 5.76 -16.22
C ASP A 21 -0.77 5.31 -14.77
N LEU A 22 -1.86 5.73 -14.14
CA LEU A 22 -2.22 5.39 -12.77
C LEU A 22 -3.04 4.08 -12.73
N SER A 23 -3.14 3.37 -13.86
CA SER A 23 -4.01 2.20 -13.98
C SER A 23 -3.64 1.09 -13.01
N LEU A 24 -2.35 0.94 -12.66
CA LEU A 24 -1.92 -0.06 -11.68
C LEU A 24 -2.40 0.31 -10.27
N ALA A 25 -2.22 1.58 -9.87
CA ALA A 25 -2.73 2.07 -8.59
C ALA A 25 -4.26 1.97 -8.50
N GLU A 26 -4.98 2.36 -9.56
CA GLU A 26 -6.44 2.26 -9.61
C GLU A 26 -6.94 0.82 -9.56
N GLN A 27 -6.29 -0.10 -10.28
CA GLN A 27 -6.61 -1.53 -10.23
C GLN A 27 -6.37 -2.11 -8.84
N PHE A 28 -5.24 -1.77 -8.21
CA PHE A 28 -4.95 -2.19 -6.85
C PHE A 28 -5.98 -1.66 -5.85
N LEU A 29 -6.31 -0.37 -5.92
CA LEU A 29 -7.31 0.26 -5.06
C LEU A 29 -8.70 -0.39 -5.26
N THR A 30 -9.07 -0.70 -6.50
CA THR A 30 -10.30 -1.44 -6.81
C THR A 30 -10.28 -2.83 -6.18
N GLY A 31 -9.15 -3.54 -6.25
CA GLY A 31 -8.93 -4.83 -5.57
C GLY A 31 -9.01 -4.74 -4.05
N ALA A 32 -8.61 -3.61 -3.47
CA ALA A 32 -8.77 -3.28 -2.05
C ALA A 32 -10.21 -2.86 -1.68
N GLY A 33 -11.12 -2.81 -2.65
CA GLY A 33 -12.52 -2.43 -2.45
C GLY A 33 -12.76 -0.92 -2.40
N VAL A 34 -11.82 -0.11 -2.90
CA VAL A 34 -12.02 1.33 -3.08
C VAL A 34 -12.84 1.56 -4.36
N ARG A 35 -14.07 2.07 -4.21
CA ARG A 35 -15.02 2.18 -5.35
C ARG A 35 -15.18 3.59 -5.89
N LYS A 36 -14.73 4.61 -5.15
CA LYS A 36 -14.90 6.02 -5.52
C LYS A 36 -13.60 6.80 -5.37
N PHE A 37 -13.07 7.25 -6.50
CA PHE A 37 -11.94 8.16 -6.56
C PHE A 37 -12.32 9.62 -6.28
N THR A 38 -13.62 9.95 -6.31
CA THR A 38 -14.05 11.35 -6.31
C THR A 38 -14.91 11.83 -5.14
N HIS A 39 -15.64 10.99 -4.38
CA HIS A 39 -16.43 11.48 -3.23
C HIS A 39 -16.78 10.35 -2.24
N PRO A 40 -16.84 10.61 -0.92
CA PRO A 40 -17.28 9.62 0.07
C PRO A 40 -18.74 9.22 -0.21
N ARG A 41 -19.11 7.94 -0.08
CA ARG A 41 -20.52 7.51 -0.02
C ARG A 41 -20.88 7.14 1.42
N SER A 42 -22.14 7.36 1.76
CA SER A 42 -22.71 7.06 3.06
C SER A 42 -22.60 5.58 3.42
N PHE A 43 -22.28 5.32 4.68
CA PHE A 43 -22.25 4.01 5.31
C PHE A 43 -23.60 3.30 5.21
N THR A 44 -23.75 2.36 4.29
CA THR A 44 -24.80 1.34 4.37
C THR A 44 -24.15 -0.03 4.41
N HIS A 45 -24.58 -0.80 5.40
CA HIS A 45 -24.01 -2.08 5.82
C HIS A 45 -24.05 -3.10 4.69
N ASP A 46 -22.89 -3.45 4.13
CA ASP A 46 -22.65 -4.78 3.60
C ASP A 46 -21.14 -5.07 3.69
N ARG A 47 -20.80 -6.28 4.14
CA ARG A 47 -19.48 -6.94 4.11
C ARG A 47 -18.23 -6.03 4.02
N TYR A 48 -17.57 -5.81 5.17
CA TYR A 48 -16.20 -5.28 5.33
C TYR A 48 -15.61 -4.55 4.09
N HIS A 49 -15.97 -3.28 3.91
CA HIS A 49 -15.37 -2.38 2.90
C HIS A 49 -14.12 -1.69 3.47
N GLY A 50 -13.12 -2.49 3.88
CA GLY A 50 -11.91 -1.99 4.55
C GLY A 50 -11.18 -0.90 3.77
N GLY A 51 -11.09 -1.04 2.44
CA GLY A 51 -10.43 -0.07 1.56
C GLY A 51 -11.09 1.30 1.57
N ASP A 52 -12.40 1.38 1.29
CA ASP A 52 -13.15 2.66 1.28
C ASP A 52 -13.08 3.36 2.66
N ALA A 53 -13.13 2.61 3.76
CA ALA A 53 -13.06 3.20 5.10
C ALA A 53 -11.69 3.84 5.41
N CYS A 54 -10.60 3.27 4.88
CA CYS A 54 -9.26 3.85 5.01
C CYS A 54 -9.07 5.01 4.03
N TRP A 55 -9.53 4.84 2.79
CA TRP A 55 -9.45 5.82 1.71
C TRP A 55 -10.18 7.14 2.02
N ASN A 56 -11.39 7.05 2.57
CA ASN A 56 -12.22 8.23 2.86
C ASN A 56 -11.74 9.06 4.06
N LYS A 57 -10.76 8.58 4.85
CA LYS A 57 -10.14 9.35 5.93
C LYS A 57 -9.03 10.28 5.44
N LEU A 58 -8.59 10.10 4.20
CA LEU A 58 -7.51 10.87 3.60
C LEU A 58 -8.07 12.16 2.99
N SER A 59 -7.34 13.26 3.13
CA SER A 59 -7.59 14.46 2.33
C SER A 59 -7.26 14.22 0.85
N PRO A 60 -7.79 15.02 -0.09
CA PRO A 60 -7.47 14.86 -1.52
C PRO A 60 -5.96 14.87 -1.80
N ALA A 61 -5.19 15.72 -1.12
CA ALA A 61 -3.74 15.77 -1.27
C ALA A 61 -3.06 14.50 -0.72
N GLN A 62 -3.58 13.92 0.36
CA GLN A 62 -3.10 12.64 0.89
C GLN A 62 -3.46 11.47 -0.03
N GLN A 63 -4.66 11.47 -0.62
CA GLN A 63 -5.07 10.48 -1.60
C GLN A 63 -4.16 10.49 -2.82
N GLU A 64 -3.85 11.67 -3.34
CA GLU A 64 -2.90 11.85 -4.44
C GLU A 64 -1.51 11.31 -4.07
N GLY A 65 -1.02 11.62 -2.86
CA GLY A 65 0.24 11.07 -2.36
C GLY A 65 0.24 9.54 -2.30
N VAL A 66 -0.83 8.91 -1.80
CA VAL A 66 -0.98 7.45 -1.76
C VAL A 66 -0.99 6.85 -3.17
N ILE A 67 -1.73 7.46 -4.10
CA ILE A 67 -1.79 6.99 -5.51
C ILE A 67 -0.41 7.06 -6.15
N GLN A 68 0.34 8.15 -5.96
CA GLN A 68 1.68 8.28 -6.54
C GLN A 68 2.66 7.26 -5.98
N ILE A 69 2.64 7.02 -4.66
CA ILE A 69 3.48 6.01 -4.02
C ILE A 69 3.10 4.60 -4.51
N LEU A 70 1.80 4.29 -4.57
CA LEU A 70 1.30 3.02 -5.12
C LEU A 70 1.76 2.83 -6.56
N GLN A 71 1.60 3.84 -7.40
CA GLN A 71 1.96 3.72 -8.80
C GLN A 71 3.47 3.47 -8.97
N LEU A 72 4.29 4.18 -8.19
CA LEU A 72 5.73 3.96 -8.18
C LEU A 72 6.05 2.52 -7.78
N ALA A 73 5.52 2.07 -6.63
CA ALA A 73 5.74 0.73 -6.10
C ALA A 73 5.32 -0.38 -7.08
N LEU A 74 4.19 -0.23 -7.75
CA LEU A 74 3.63 -1.23 -8.68
C LEU A 74 4.31 -1.21 -10.05
N SER A 75 4.97 -0.11 -10.41
CA SER A 75 5.73 0.01 -11.66
C SER A 75 7.12 -0.63 -11.59
N GLU A 76 7.64 -0.90 -10.40
CA GLU A 76 8.95 -1.50 -10.21
C GLU A 76 8.91 -3.01 -10.51
N PRO A 77 9.92 -3.54 -11.23
CA PRO A 77 10.02 -4.97 -11.48
C PRO A 77 10.21 -5.73 -10.18
N LEU A 78 9.51 -6.85 -10.02
CA LEU A 78 9.66 -7.70 -8.85
C LEU A 78 11.05 -8.38 -8.89
N PRO A 79 11.88 -8.26 -7.83
CA PRO A 79 13.15 -8.97 -7.77
C PRO A 79 12.96 -10.49 -7.84
N GLU A 80 13.92 -11.20 -8.43
CA GLU A 80 13.84 -12.66 -8.60
C GLU A 80 13.66 -13.39 -7.26
N GLU A 81 14.27 -12.89 -6.18
CA GLU A 81 14.08 -13.45 -4.82
C GLU A 81 12.65 -13.33 -4.26
N CYS A 82 11.81 -12.46 -4.84
CA CYS A 82 10.44 -12.20 -4.40
C CYS A 82 9.38 -13.03 -5.17
N ILE A 83 9.81 -13.88 -6.11
CA ILE A 83 8.92 -14.74 -6.92
C ILE A 83 8.31 -15.90 -6.08
N GLY A 84 8.86 -16.19 -4.90
CA GLY A 84 8.35 -17.18 -3.96
C GLY A 84 7.10 -16.73 -3.16
N CYS A 85 6.41 -17.69 -2.53
CA CYS A 85 5.36 -17.38 -1.55
C CYS A 85 5.99 -16.79 -0.28
N TYR A 86 5.39 -15.74 0.28
CA TYR A 86 5.76 -15.24 1.60
C TYR A 86 5.24 -16.19 2.67
N VAL A 87 6.06 -17.17 3.05
CA VAL A 87 5.75 -18.09 4.12
C VAL A 87 6.06 -17.41 5.45
N PHE A 88 5.01 -17.17 6.24
CA PHE A 88 5.16 -16.73 7.62
C PHE A 88 5.06 -17.96 8.53
N SER A 89 6.13 -18.26 9.27
CA SER A 89 6.21 -19.41 10.17
C SER A 89 6.69 -18.97 11.54
N ASP A 90 5.90 -18.15 12.24
CA ASP A 90 6.13 -17.94 13.67
C ASP A 90 5.33 -18.94 14.52
N HIS A 91 4.40 -19.69 13.91
CA HIS A 91 3.70 -20.83 14.54
C HIS A 91 3.23 -21.82 13.46
N PRO A 92 3.20 -23.14 13.74
CA PRO A 92 2.67 -24.16 12.80
C PRO A 92 1.20 -23.93 12.39
N ASP A 93 0.45 -23.12 13.14
CA ASP A 93 -0.96 -22.79 12.88
C ASP A 93 -1.17 -21.43 12.19
N GLN A 94 -0.11 -20.77 11.72
CA GLN A 94 -0.25 -19.50 11.01
C GLN A 94 -0.53 -19.70 9.51
N PRO A 95 -1.36 -18.83 8.92
CA PRO A 95 -1.74 -18.94 7.52
C PRO A 95 -0.56 -18.60 6.61
N THR A 96 -0.20 -19.51 5.70
CA THR A 96 0.66 -19.20 4.56
C THR A 96 0.00 -18.10 3.73
N LEU A 97 0.63 -16.93 3.66
CA LEU A 97 0.13 -15.81 2.87
C LEU A 97 0.54 -16.01 1.41
N VAL A 98 -0.41 -16.45 0.59
CA VAL A 98 -0.25 -16.46 -0.86
C VAL A 98 -0.60 -15.07 -1.38
N LEU A 99 0.43 -14.33 -1.79
CA LEU A 99 0.30 -12.96 -2.31
C LEU A 99 0.36 -12.97 -3.85
N ASP A 100 -0.40 -12.07 -4.48
CA ASP A 100 -0.26 -11.78 -5.91
C ASP A 100 0.87 -10.78 -6.17
N ASP A 101 1.22 -10.62 -7.45
CA ASP A 101 2.38 -9.83 -7.84
C ASP A 101 2.28 -8.39 -7.38
N SER A 102 1.09 -7.77 -7.42
CA SER A 102 0.90 -6.38 -6.97
C SER A 102 1.07 -6.24 -5.45
N GLN A 103 0.57 -7.18 -4.65
CA GLN A 103 0.84 -7.21 -3.20
C GLN A 103 2.32 -7.42 -2.90
N ARG A 104 3.01 -8.29 -3.66
CA ARG A 104 4.45 -8.54 -3.47
C ARG A 104 5.29 -7.33 -3.84
N GLN A 105 4.99 -6.68 -4.96
CA GLN A 105 5.66 -5.44 -5.39
C GLN A 105 5.53 -4.36 -4.31
N LEU A 106 4.33 -4.14 -3.79
CA LEU A 106 4.12 -3.14 -2.73
C LEU A 106 4.89 -3.49 -1.46
N ILE A 107 4.91 -4.76 -1.03
CA ILE A 107 5.70 -5.17 0.14
C ILE A 107 7.20 -4.97 -0.10
N THR A 108 7.70 -5.34 -1.27
CA THR A 108 9.11 -5.15 -1.63
C THR A 108 9.49 -3.67 -1.61
N TYR A 109 8.67 -2.81 -2.21
CA TYR A 109 8.87 -1.36 -2.16
C TYR A 109 8.91 -0.86 -0.71
N LEU A 110 7.95 -1.28 0.13
CA LEU A 110 7.85 -0.83 1.52
C LEU A 110 9.02 -1.27 2.42
N ARG A 111 9.78 -2.33 2.06
CA ARG A 111 11.04 -2.69 2.76
C ARG A 111 12.11 -1.63 2.62
N GLY A 112 12.12 -0.90 1.51
CA GLY A 112 13.11 0.14 1.24
C GLY A 112 12.75 1.51 1.83
N VAL A 113 11.60 1.64 2.50
CA VAL A 113 11.05 2.93 2.97
C VAL A 113 10.94 2.94 4.49
N GLU A 114 11.16 4.12 5.09
CA GLU A 114 11.07 4.30 6.55
C GLU A 114 9.65 3.99 7.07
N LEU A 115 9.57 3.05 8.02
CA LEU A 115 8.33 2.36 8.42
C LEU A 115 7.35 3.24 9.22
N ASP A 116 7.83 4.25 9.93
CA ASP A 116 7.02 5.14 10.77
C ASP A 116 6.47 6.34 9.97
N ASN A 117 5.96 6.05 8.77
CA ASN A 117 5.30 7.03 7.93
C ASN A 117 3.78 6.79 7.91
N PHE A 118 3.01 7.87 8.01
CA PHE A 118 1.55 7.86 7.83
C PHE A 118 1.14 7.10 6.55
N PHE A 119 1.82 7.34 5.43
CA PHE A 119 1.53 6.69 4.16
C PHE A 119 1.77 5.18 4.20
N VAL A 120 2.83 4.72 4.88
CA VAL A 120 3.11 3.28 5.05
C VAL A 120 1.97 2.60 5.81
N ASN A 121 1.47 3.22 6.88
CA ASN A 121 0.34 2.67 7.63
C ASN A 121 -0.94 2.57 6.80
N VAL A 122 -1.20 3.54 5.91
CA VAL A 122 -2.35 3.53 4.98
C VAL A 122 -2.19 2.44 3.92
N LEU A 123 -1.00 2.29 3.35
CA LEU A 123 -0.70 1.25 2.36
C LEU A 123 -0.84 -0.16 2.95
N LEU A 124 -0.44 -0.33 4.21
CA LEU A 124 -0.66 -1.55 4.97
C LEU A 124 -2.15 -1.85 5.19
N ASP A 125 -2.96 -0.83 5.49
CA ASP A 125 -4.41 -1.01 5.63
C ASP A 125 -5.07 -1.39 4.30
N LEU A 126 -4.60 -0.83 3.18
CA LEU A 126 -5.05 -1.20 1.84
C LEU A 126 -4.64 -2.63 1.47
N LEU A 127 -3.43 -3.07 1.82
CA LEU A 127 -2.99 -4.46 1.66
C LEU A 127 -3.87 -5.44 2.45
N VAL A 128 -4.20 -5.10 3.70
CA VAL A 128 -5.11 -5.89 4.55
C VAL A 128 -6.48 -6.00 3.90
N ALA A 129 -7.03 -4.90 3.40
CA ALA A 129 -8.32 -4.90 2.72
C ALA A 129 -8.29 -5.77 1.45
N HIS A 130 -7.27 -5.59 0.61
CA HIS A 130 -7.10 -6.34 -0.63
C HIS A 130 -7.00 -7.86 -0.38
N TYR A 131 -6.18 -8.27 0.58
CA TYR A 131 -6.04 -9.68 0.91
C TYR A 131 -7.32 -10.24 1.54
N THR A 132 -8.00 -9.50 2.43
CA THR A 132 -9.24 -9.94 3.08
C THR A 132 -10.36 -10.18 2.06
N ILE A 133 -10.51 -9.29 1.08
CA ILE A 133 -11.51 -9.43 0.00
C ILE A 133 -11.21 -10.66 -0.86
N ARG A 134 -9.94 -10.86 -1.24
CA ARG A 134 -9.52 -11.97 -2.10
C ARG A 134 -9.59 -13.32 -1.41
N SER A 135 -9.11 -13.40 -0.17
CA SER A 135 -8.89 -14.66 0.53
C SER A 135 -10.15 -15.20 1.22
N GLY A 136 -11.20 -14.38 1.39
CA GLY A 136 -12.40 -14.75 2.15
C GLY A 136 -12.10 -15.17 3.59
N ASN A 137 -10.93 -14.80 4.10
CA ASN A 137 -10.29 -15.45 5.24
C ASN A 137 -10.78 -14.88 6.58
N ILE A 138 -10.74 -15.70 7.62
CA ILE A 138 -11.29 -15.42 8.97
C ILE A 138 -10.24 -14.78 9.90
N VAL A 139 -9.01 -14.60 9.41
CA VAL A 139 -7.89 -14.00 10.15
C VAL A 139 -8.23 -12.55 10.49
N SER A 140 -8.03 -12.15 11.75
CA SER A 140 -8.36 -10.77 12.14
C SER A 140 -7.50 -9.76 11.36
N PRO A 141 -8.06 -8.62 10.90
CA PRO A 141 -7.33 -7.59 10.18
C PRO A 141 -6.07 -7.10 10.90
N ALA A 142 -6.11 -7.04 12.24
CA ALA A 142 -4.98 -6.63 13.06
C ALA A 142 -3.81 -7.63 12.99
N ARG A 143 -4.09 -8.93 13.00
CA ARG A 143 -3.06 -9.97 12.86
C ARG A 143 -2.43 -9.92 11.48
N LEU A 144 -3.25 -9.73 10.44
CA LEU A 144 -2.77 -9.61 9.07
C LEU A 144 -1.89 -8.36 8.89
N LYS A 145 -2.30 -7.21 9.44
CA LYS A 145 -1.50 -5.98 9.44
C LYS A 145 -0.14 -6.20 10.11
N GLN A 146 -0.12 -6.92 11.23
CA GLN A 146 1.12 -7.24 11.92
C GLN A 146 2.02 -8.18 11.10
N SER A 147 1.44 -9.17 10.41
CA SER A 147 2.19 -10.03 9.48
C SER A 147 2.84 -9.23 8.36
N PHE A 148 2.12 -8.29 7.74
CA PHE A 148 2.71 -7.41 6.73
C PHE A 148 3.81 -6.51 7.31
N ARG A 149 3.63 -5.96 8.53
CA ARG A 149 4.70 -5.20 9.21
C ARG A 149 5.97 -6.01 9.41
N MET A 150 5.83 -7.29 9.77
CA MET A 150 6.99 -8.16 9.92
C MET A 150 7.64 -8.51 8.56
N LEU A 151 6.89 -8.50 7.46
CA LEU A 151 7.44 -8.71 6.13
C LEU A 151 8.27 -7.52 5.64
N ILE A 152 7.90 -6.30 6.00
CA ILE A 152 8.60 -5.08 5.59
C ILE A 152 9.77 -4.71 6.51
N ALA A 153 9.83 -5.25 7.72
CA ALA A 153 10.92 -5.00 8.69
C ALA A 153 12.14 -5.94 8.54
N LYS A 154 12.08 -6.91 7.62
CA LYS A 154 13.17 -7.84 7.28
C LYS A 154 13.94 -7.35 6.07
#